data_AF-A0AA87MMT1-F1
#
_entry.id   AF-A0AA87MMT1-F1
#
_cell.length_a   1.000
_cell.length_b   1.000
_cell.length_c   1.000
_cell.angle_alpha   90.00
_cell.angle_beta   90.00
_cell.angle_gamma   90.00
#
_symmetry.space_group_name_H-M   'P 1'
#
loop_
_entity.id
_entity.type
_entity.pdbx_description
1 polymer ?
#
loop_
_entity_poly.entity_id
_entity_poly.type
_entity_poly.pdbx_seq_one_letter_code
_entity_poly.pdbx_strand_id
1 'polypeptide(L)'
;MSSLSQIWTLKSKAKISEENFRNLVESISGKRSTKNLSKVHLEKIATAIYKLHPELKKRNTTNRTPNKYSSIPKNVSKIKTILTPDQNELIKKLVSALILSGNYENLSTDLLPNKMFRKDLSELSRHEAQSVTEALKGMLIRSNQEQFDKFLKDMTRSESVLRIMRLILVKGTGV
;
A
#
# COMPACT_ATOMS: atom_id res chain seq x y z
N MET A 1 4.29 17.04 -30.31
CA MET A 1 5.09 17.52 -31.46
C MET A 1 6.09 16.42 -31.79
N SER A 2 6.11 15.93 -33.04
CA SER A 2 6.99 14.82 -33.44
C SER A 2 8.28 15.36 -34.08
N SER A 3 9.42 15.10 -33.45
CA SER A 3 10.75 15.45 -33.99
C SER A 3 11.31 14.33 -34.88
N LEU A 4 12.30 14.65 -35.72
CA LEU A 4 13.04 13.66 -36.50
C LEU A 4 13.66 12.57 -35.58
N SER A 5 14.22 12.97 -34.45
CA SER A 5 14.77 12.06 -33.44
C SER A 5 13.71 11.10 -32.87
N GLN A 6 12.48 11.57 -32.68
CA GLN A 6 11.37 10.73 -32.24
C GLN A 6 11.04 9.65 -33.27
N ILE A 7 11.08 9.96 -34.56
CA ILE A 7 10.80 8.98 -35.62
C ILE A 7 11.90 7.92 -35.70
N TRP A 8 13.17 8.29 -35.58
CA TRP A 8 14.27 7.32 -35.51
C TRP A 8 14.15 6.40 -34.29
N THR A 9 13.73 6.96 -33.15
CA THR A 9 13.44 6.19 -31.94
C THR A 9 12.27 5.23 -32.16
N LEU A 10 11.22 5.66 -32.86
CA LEU A 10 10.07 4.81 -33.20
C LEU A 10 10.44 3.70 -34.16
N LYS A 11 11.23 3.99 -35.22
CA LYS A 11 11.79 2.99 -36.14
C LYS A 11 12.52 1.89 -35.36
N SER A 12 13.45 2.30 -34.49
CA SER A 12 14.27 1.39 -33.69
C SER A 12 13.41 0.51 -32.77
N LYS A 13 12.45 1.11 -32.05
CA LYS A 13 11.55 0.37 -31.14
C LYS A 13 10.59 -0.57 -31.86
N ALA A 14 10.14 -0.18 -33.06
CA ALA A 14 9.30 -1.00 -33.92
C ALA A 14 10.07 -2.13 -34.63
N LYS A 15 11.41 -2.17 -34.50
CA LYS A 15 12.29 -3.10 -35.22
C LYS A 15 12.05 -3.10 -36.74
N ILE A 16 11.67 -1.95 -37.31
CA ILE A 16 11.44 -1.81 -38.76
C ILE A 16 12.81 -1.76 -39.45
N SER A 17 12.99 -2.61 -40.47
CA SER A 17 14.20 -2.61 -41.30
C SER A 17 14.41 -1.25 -41.98
N GLU A 18 15.65 -0.93 -42.34
CA GLU A 18 15.94 0.36 -42.96
C GLU A 18 15.23 0.57 -44.29
N GLU A 19 15.13 -0.50 -45.10
CA GLU A 19 14.46 -0.44 -46.40
C GLU A 19 12.95 -0.21 -46.26
N ASN A 20 12.29 -0.94 -45.34
CA ASN A 20 10.86 -0.76 -45.09
C ASN A 20 10.56 0.62 -44.51
N PHE A 21 11.46 1.14 -43.69
CA PHE A 21 11.34 2.50 -43.17
C PHE A 21 11.50 3.55 -44.28
N ARG A 22 12.45 3.37 -45.21
CA ARG A 22 12.62 4.28 -46.37
C ARG A 22 11.41 4.25 -47.30
N ASN A 23 10.85 3.08 -47.57
CA ASN A 23 9.63 2.92 -48.36
C ASN A 23 8.42 3.61 -47.69
N LEU A 24 8.33 3.53 -46.36
CA LEU A 24 7.30 4.25 -45.59
C LEU A 24 7.48 5.77 -45.68
N VAL A 25 8.71 6.26 -45.60
CA VAL A 25 9.02 7.69 -45.74
C VAL A 25 8.71 8.17 -47.16
N GLU A 26 9.07 7.39 -48.17
CA GLU A 26 8.86 7.70 -49.58
C GLU A 26 7.38 7.72 -49.95
N SER A 27 6.60 6.74 -49.50
CA SER A 27 5.14 6.70 -49.73
C SER A 27 4.39 7.88 -49.11
N ILE A 28 4.91 8.48 -48.03
CA ILE A 28 4.25 9.59 -47.33
C ILE A 28 4.75 10.96 -47.79
N SER A 29 6.03 11.08 -48.16
CA SER A 29 6.68 12.36 -48.46
C SER A 29 7.12 12.52 -49.92
N GLY A 30 7.04 11.48 -50.73
CA GLY A 30 7.57 11.42 -52.09
C GLY A 30 9.10 11.46 -52.18
N LYS A 31 9.81 11.38 -51.04
CA LYS A 31 11.27 11.45 -50.96
C LYS A 31 11.79 10.28 -50.15
N ARG A 32 12.86 9.64 -50.63
CA ARG A 32 13.53 8.53 -49.93
C ARG A 32 14.40 8.98 -48.74
N SER A 33 14.61 10.30 -48.60
CA SER A 33 15.43 10.90 -47.55
C SER A 33 14.58 11.49 -46.44
N THR A 34 15.00 11.28 -45.20
CA THR A 34 14.40 11.91 -44.02
C THR A 34 14.93 13.34 -43.78
N LYS A 35 15.92 13.81 -44.56
CA LYS A 35 16.47 15.16 -44.42
C LYS A 35 15.43 16.19 -44.90
N ASN A 36 15.16 17.21 -44.08
CA ASN A 36 14.24 18.32 -44.38
C ASN A 36 12.76 17.93 -44.59
N LEU A 37 12.28 16.89 -43.92
CA LEU A 37 10.85 16.57 -43.91
C LEU A 37 10.05 17.65 -43.17
N SER A 38 8.92 18.05 -43.76
CA SER A 38 7.99 18.97 -43.11
C SER A 38 7.38 18.32 -41.86
N LYS A 39 6.98 19.14 -40.90
CA LYS A 39 6.34 18.68 -39.65
C LYS A 39 5.11 17.79 -39.90
N VAL A 40 4.35 18.10 -40.94
CA VAL A 40 3.17 17.33 -41.35
C VAL A 40 3.57 15.92 -41.83
N HIS A 41 4.65 15.80 -42.60
CA HIS A 41 5.15 14.49 -43.04
C HIS A 41 5.67 13.66 -41.85
N LEU A 42 6.39 14.29 -40.92
CA LEU A 42 6.87 13.63 -39.70
C LEU A 42 5.71 13.08 -38.85
N GLU A 43 4.64 13.85 -38.69
CA GLU A 43 3.45 13.40 -37.95
C GLU A 43 2.70 12.26 -38.66
N LYS A 44 2.59 12.30 -40.00
CA LYS A 44 2.01 11.21 -40.79
C LYS A 44 2.83 9.92 -40.67
N ILE A 45 4.16 10.00 -40.74
CA ILE A 45 5.07 8.85 -40.56
C ILE A 45 4.92 8.25 -39.16
N ALA A 46 4.95 9.08 -38.12
CA ALA A 46 4.75 8.60 -36.74
C ALA A 46 3.39 7.92 -36.57
N THR A 47 2.33 8.48 -37.17
CA THR A 47 0.98 7.91 -37.13
C THR A 47 0.92 6.55 -37.83
N ALA A 48 1.58 6.40 -38.98
CA ALA A 48 1.66 5.14 -39.69
C ALA A 48 2.40 4.07 -38.86
N ILE A 49 3.52 4.43 -38.22
CA ILE A 49 4.24 3.52 -37.31
C ILE A 49 3.35 3.12 -36.13
N TYR A 50 2.59 4.04 -35.53
CA TYR A 50 1.66 3.69 -34.44
C TYR A 50 0.46 2.84 -34.88
N LYS A 51 0.03 2.93 -36.13
CA LYS A 51 -1.02 2.03 -36.65
C LYS A 51 -0.49 0.61 -36.80
N LEU A 52 0.75 0.45 -37.22
CA LEU A 52 1.41 -0.86 -37.36
C LEU A 52 1.83 -1.44 -36.01
N HIS A 53 2.26 -0.58 -35.08
CA HIS A 53 2.78 -0.93 -33.76
C HIS A 53 2.04 -0.15 -32.67
N PRO A 54 0.76 -0.49 -32.39
CA PRO A 54 -0.06 0.19 -31.39
C PRO A 54 0.54 0.15 -29.98
N GLU A 55 1.38 -0.84 -29.68
CA GLU A 55 2.15 -0.98 -28.44
C GLU A 55 3.13 0.17 -28.18
N LEU A 56 3.59 0.85 -29.23
CA LEU A 56 4.52 1.98 -29.12
C LEU A 56 3.84 3.30 -28.76
N LYS A 57 2.51 3.36 -28.90
CA LYS A 57 1.73 4.51 -28.47
C LYS A 57 1.88 4.60 -26.96
N LYS A 58 2.68 5.57 -26.48
CA LYS A 58 2.77 5.88 -25.05
C LYS A 58 1.32 6.00 -24.55
N ARG A 59 0.89 5.07 -23.68
CA ARG A 59 -0.33 5.26 -22.91
C ARG A 59 -0.11 6.59 -22.19
N ASN A 60 -1.02 7.55 -22.34
CA ASN A 60 -0.98 8.82 -21.62
C ASN A 60 -1.14 8.53 -20.12
N THR A 61 -0.08 8.05 -19.47
CA THR A 61 0.01 7.85 -18.02
C THR A 61 0.33 9.16 -17.31
N THR A 62 0.57 10.25 -18.05
CA THR A 62 0.76 11.60 -17.51
C THR A 62 -0.48 12.15 -16.80
N ASN A 63 -1.69 11.64 -17.09
CA ASN A 63 -2.90 11.93 -16.28
C ASN A 63 -3.19 10.86 -15.22
N ARG A 64 -2.32 9.85 -15.08
CA ARG A 64 -2.20 9.06 -13.86
C ARG A 64 -1.05 9.63 -13.04
N THR A 65 -1.25 10.83 -12.51
CA THR A 65 -0.91 10.98 -11.09
C THR A 65 -1.58 9.77 -10.42
N PRO A 66 -0.88 8.91 -9.66
CA PRO A 66 -1.62 8.01 -8.78
C PRO A 66 -2.61 8.92 -8.08
N ASN A 67 -3.92 8.61 -8.09
CA ASN A 67 -4.91 9.41 -7.37
C ASN A 67 -4.31 9.63 -5.99
N LYS A 68 -3.71 10.81 -5.79
CA LYS A 68 -3.06 11.14 -4.56
C LYS A 68 -4.29 11.46 -3.78
N TYR A 69 -4.83 10.44 -3.11
CA TYR A 69 -6.01 10.57 -2.28
C TYR A 69 -5.80 11.87 -1.54
N SER A 70 -6.73 12.82 -1.71
CA SER A 70 -6.68 14.07 -0.97
C SER A 70 -6.38 13.68 0.46
N SER A 71 -5.27 14.16 1.01
CA SER A 71 -4.90 13.91 2.39
C SER A 71 -6.16 14.13 3.21
N ILE A 72 -6.69 13.07 3.86
CA ILE A 72 -7.94 13.19 4.59
C ILE A 72 -7.75 14.36 5.54
N PRO A 73 -8.51 15.47 5.39
CA PRO A 73 -8.34 16.60 6.27
C PRO A 73 -8.60 16.11 7.69
N LYS A 74 -7.66 16.37 8.61
CA LYS A 74 -7.79 15.99 10.03
C LYS A 74 -9.10 16.49 10.66
N ASN A 75 -9.75 17.46 10.02
CA ASN A 75 -10.96 18.15 10.47
C ASN A 75 -12.25 17.70 9.76
N VAL A 76 -12.26 16.60 8.99
CA VAL A 76 -13.55 16.02 8.56
C VAL A 76 -14.18 15.32 9.76
N SER A 77 -14.92 16.09 10.55
CA SER A 77 -15.74 15.69 11.71
C SER A 77 -16.74 14.56 11.46
N LYS A 78 -16.78 13.99 10.25
CA LYS A 78 -17.70 12.94 9.82
C LYS A 78 -17.06 11.61 9.45
N ILE A 79 -15.73 11.49 9.43
CA ILE A 79 -15.12 10.15 9.44
C ILE A 79 -14.93 9.80 10.91
N LYS A 80 -16.00 9.33 11.57
CA LYS A 80 -15.82 8.46 12.72
C LYS A 80 -15.04 7.27 12.18
N THR A 81 -13.72 7.27 12.35
CA THR A 81 -12.86 6.13 12.02
C THR A 81 -13.15 5.06 13.05
N ILE A 82 -14.30 4.42 12.91
CA ILE A 82 -14.81 3.43 13.85
C ILE A 82 -13.80 2.28 13.94
N LEU A 83 -13.57 1.83 15.17
CA LEU A 83 -12.86 0.61 15.53
C LEU A 83 -13.19 -0.52 14.54
N THR A 84 -12.17 -1.13 13.92
CA THR A 84 -12.44 -2.28 13.04
C THR A 84 -12.82 -3.50 13.87
N PRO A 85 -13.64 -4.44 13.34
CA PRO A 85 -13.97 -5.69 14.03
C PRO A 85 -12.72 -6.44 14.52
N ASP A 86 -11.68 -6.51 13.68
CA ASP A 86 -10.42 -7.17 14.02
C ASP A 86 -9.68 -6.48 15.19
N GLN A 87 -9.68 -5.14 15.23
CA GLN A 87 -9.08 -4.40 16.35
C GLN A 87 -9.86 -4.64 17.64
N ASN A 88 -11.19 -4.66 17.56
CA ASN A 88 -12.06 -4.96 18.71
C ASN A 88 -11.76 -6.35 19.28
N GLU A 89 -11.70 -7.36 18.41
CA GLU A 89 -11.44 -8.73 18.81
C GLU A 89 -10.03 -8.90 19.41
N LEU A 90 -9.02 -8.27 18.79
CA LEU A 90 -7.66 -8.31 19.30
C LEU A 90 -7.54 -7.66 20.68
N ILE A 91 -8.16 -6.50 20.90
CA ILE A 91 -8.18 -5.83 22.21
C ILE A 91 -8.84 -6.72 23.26
N LYS A 92 -9.99 -7.33 22.94
CA LYS A 92 -10.67 -8.27 23.84
C LYS A 92 -9.80 -9.47 24.19
N LYS A 93 -9.12 -10.06 23.22
CA LYS A 93 -8.20 -11.19 23.42
C LYS A 93 -7.01 -10.81 24.30
N LEU A 94 -6.42 -9.63 24.07
CA LEU A 94 -5.31 -9.12 24.89
C LEU A 94 -5.74 -8.87 26.34
N VAL A 95 -6.90 -8.24 26.55
CA VAL A 95 -7.46 -8.03 27.89
C VAL A 95 -7.71 -9.37 28.58
N SER A 96 -8.33 -10.33 27.89
CA SER A 96 -8.59 -11.67 28.44
C SER A 96 -7.29 -12.39 28.82
N ALA A 97 -6.26 -12.33 27.97
CA ALA A 97 -4.96 -12.92 28.27
C ALA A 97 -4.29 -12.25 29.49
N LEU A 98 -4.43 -10.93 29.64
CA LEU A 98 -3.87 -10.20 30.78
C LEU A 98 -4.58 -10.56 32.09
N ILE A 99 -5.91 -10.69 32.08
CA ILE A 99 -6.70 -11.18 33.23
C ILE A 99 -6.25 -12.59 33.59
N LEU A 100 -6.20 -13.51 32.62
CA LEU A 100 -5.81 -14.91 32.83
C LEU A 100 -4.35 -15.09 33.27
N SER A 101 -3.47 -14.13 32.98
CA SER A 101 -2.10 -14.13 33.48
C SER A 101 -1.98 -13.80 34.98
N GLY A 102 -3.09 -13.47 35.65
CA GLY A 102 -3.14 -13.18 37.10
C GLY A 102 -2.62 -11.81 37.51
N ASN A 103 -2.00 -11.06 36.61
CA ASN A 103 -1.41 -9.75 36.93
C ASN A 103 -2.42 -8.58 36.84
N TYR A 104 -3.58 -8.80 36.23
CA TYR A 104 -4.54 -7.75 35.90
C TYR A 104 -6.00 -8.22 36.02
N GLU A 105 -6.35 -8.86 37.14
CA GLU A 105 -7.67 -9.49 37.37
C GLU A 105 -8.86 -8.52 37.19
N ASN A 106 -8.69 -7.24 37.51
CA ASN A 106 -9.72 -6.21 37.41
C ASN A 106 -9.68 -5.40 36.10
N LEU A 107 -8.93 -5.85 35.09
CA LEU A 107 -8.86 -5.17 33.80
C LEU A 107 -10.15 -5.43 33.02
N SER A 108 -10.73 -4.37 32.43
CA SER A 108 -11.84 -4.49 31.48
C SER A 108 -11.48 -3.89 30.13
N THR A 109 -12.28 -4.19 29.11
CA THR A 109 -12.10 -3.69 27.75
C THR A 109 -12.16 -2.18 27.66
N ASP A 110 -12.90 -1.53 28.56
CA ASP A 110 -13.11 -0.07 28.55
C ASP A 110 -12.24 0.66 29.58
N LEU A 111 -11.61 -0.05 30.53
CA LEU A 111 -10.80 0.58 31.57
C LEU A 111 -9.59 1.33 30.99
N LEU A 112 -8.87 0.73 30.05
CA LEU A 112 -7.71 1.35 29.43
C LEU A 112 -8.09 2.44 28.41
N PRO A 113 -9.07 2.24 27.50
CA PRO A 113 -9.65 3.32 26.70
C PRO A 113 -10.08 4.55 27.51
N ASN A 114 -10.81 4.35 28.61
CA ASN A 114 -11.30 5.44 29.44
C ASN A 114 -10.17 6.21 30.12
N LYS A 115 -9.12 5.51 30.60
CA LYS A 115 -7.94 6.17 31.18
C LYS A 115 -7.13 6.98 30.16
N MET A 116 -6.99 6.48 28.94
CA MET A 116 -6.16 7.13 27.92
C MET A 116 -6.87 8.25 27.18
N PHE A 117 -8.16 8.06 26.88
CA PHE A 117 -8.91 8.91 25.96
C PHE A 117 -10.26 9.40 26.50
N ARG A 118 -10.67 8.98 27.70
CA ARG A 118 -11.99 9.27 28.30
C ARG A 118 -13.15 8.85 27.39
N LYS A 119 -12.98 7.70 26.73
CA LYS A 119 -13.91 7.11 25.77
C LYS A 119 -14.01 5.62 26.03
N ASP A 120 -15.18 5.05 25.76
CA ASP A 120 -15.34 3.60 25.70
C ASP A 120 -14.68 3.02 24.44
N LEU A 121 -14.41 1.72 24.45
CA LEU A 121 -13.76 1.01 23.35
C LEU A 121 -14.52 1.21 22.02
N SER A 122 -15.85 1.19 22.07
CA SER A 122 -16.71 1.35 20.90
C SER A 122 -16.63 2.74 20.25
N GLU A 123 -16.16 3.74 20.99
CA GLU A 123 -16.07 5.13 20.56
C GLU A 123 -14.67 5.52 20.08
N LEU A 124 -13.70 4.61 20.20
CA LEU A 124 -12.32 4.87 19.79
C LEU A 124 -12.20 5.00 18.27
N SER A 125 -11.38 5.97 17.86
CA SER A 125 -10.85 6.01 16.51
C SER A 125 -9.85 4.87 16.29
N ARG A 126 -9.61 4.48 15.03
CA ARG A 126 -8.60 3.46 14.68
C ARG A 126 -7.21 3.72 15.26
N HIS A 127 -6.80 4.99 15.32
CA HIS A 127 -5.49 5.37 15.87
C HIS A 127 -5.47 5.23 17.38
N GLU A 128 -6.53 5.67 18.08
CA GLU A 128 -6.67 5.49 19.52
C GLU A 128 -6.73 4.00 19.88
N ALA A 129 -7.47 3.19 19.12
CA ALA A 129 -7.52 1.74 19.28
C ALA A 129 -6.15 1.08 19.07
N GLN A 130 -5.35 1.56 18.11
CA GLN A 130 -3.98 1.09 17.92
C GLN A 130 -3.09 1.45 19.13
N SER A 131 -3.23 2.66 19.68
CA SER A 131 -2.51 3.07 20.90
C SER A 131 -2.88 2.20 22.10
N VAL A 132 -4.16 1.89 22.30
CA VAL A 132 -4.62 0.95 23.33
C VAL A 132 -4.02 -0.43 23.10
N THR A 133 -4.04 -0.92 21.85
CA THR A 133 -3.48 -2.22 21.49
C THR A 133 -1.99 -2.31 21.84
N GLU A 134 -1.17 -1.33 21.47
CA GLU A 134 0.27 -1.34 21.78
C GLU A 134 0.54 -1.24 23.29
N ALA A 135 -0.26 -0.47 24.03
CA ALA A 135 -0.17 -0.43 25.48
C ALA A 135 -0.46 -1.80 26.12
N LEU A 136 -1.52 -2.49 25.68
CA LEU A 136 -1.86 -3.85 26.14
C LEU A 136 -0.77 -4.87 25.79
N LYS A 137 -0.20 -4.80 24.57
CA LYS A 137 0.96 -5.64 24.20
C LYS A 137 2.13 -5.40 25.15
N GLY A 138 2.42 -4.14 25.46
CA GLY A 138 3.48 -3.79 26.42
C GLY A 138 3.22 -4.34 27.83
N MET A 139 1.97 -4.29 28.30
CA MET A 139 1.59 -4.92 29.58
C MET A 139 1.79 -6.44 29.54
N LEU A 140 1.45 -7.09 28.43
CA LEU A 140 1.59 -8.53 28.27
C LEU A 140 3.06 -8.96 28.25
N ILE A 141 3.92 -8.18 27.60
CA ILE A 141 5.36 -8.39 27.61
C ILE A 141 5.90 -8.28 29.04
N ARG A 142 5.59 -7.19 29.76
CA ARG A 142 6.12 -6.97 31.12
C ARG A 142 5.70 -8.07 32.09
N SER A 143 4.47 -8.56 31.97
CA SER A 143 3.95 -9.65 32.82
C SER A 143 4.54 -11.02 32.45
N ASN A 144 5.13 -11.18 31.27
CA ASN A 144 5.64 -12.46 30.75
C ASN A 144 7.07 -12.30 30.19
N GLN A 145 7.89 -11.46 30.81
CA GLN A 145 9.16 -10.98 30.27
C GLN A 145 10.10 -12.14 29.91
N GLU A 146 10.26 -13.12 30.79
CA GLU A 146 11.14 -14.28 30.57
C GLU A 146 10.71 -15.12 29.36
N GLN A 147 9.41 -15.40 29.24
CA GLN A 147 8.88 -16.14 28.09
C GLN A 147 9.00 -15.33 26.79
N PHE A 148 8.80 -14.02 26.87
CA PHE A 148 8.96 -13.11 25.74
C PHE A 148 10.41 -13.08 25.25
N ASP A 149 11.37 -12.94 26.15
CA ASP A 149 12.79 -12.92 25.80
C ASP A 149 13.26 -14.25 25.21
N LYS A 150 12.67 -15.37 25.65
CA LYS A 150 12.90 -16.68 25.02
C LYS A 150 12.38 -16.73 23.59
N PHE A 151 11.14 -16.29 23.34
CA PHE A 151 10.57 -16.33 22.00
C PHE A 151 11.24 -15.34 21.05
N LEU A 152 11.58 -14.14 21.53
CA LEU A 152 12.20 -13.09 20.72
C LEU A 152 13.54 -13.51 20.08
N LYS A 153 14.23 -14.52 20.63
CA LYS A 153 15.45 -15.08 20.02
C LYS A 153 15.20 -15.69 18.64
N ASP A 154 14.01 -16.25 18.43
CA ASP A 154 13.68 -17.06 17.25
C ASP A 154 12.60 -16.42 16.36
N MET A 155 11.90 -15.38 16.82
CA MET A 155 10.78 -14.77 16.09
C MET A 155 10.66 -13.26 16.31
N THR A 156 9.84 -12.59 15.48
CA THR A 156 9.65 -11.14 15.58
C THR A 156 8.88 -10.77 16.85
N ARG A 157 9.03 -9.51 17.32
CA ARG A 157 8.30 -8.98 18.48
C ARG A 157 6.78 -9.24 18.40
N SER A 158 6.19 -9.03 17.23
CA SER A 158 4.75 -9.23 17.03
C SER A 158 4.37 -10.70 17.16
N GLU A 159 5.16 -11.61 16.59
CA GLU A 159 4.94 -13.05 16.69
C GLU A 159 5.11 -13.55 18.12
N SER A 160 6.14 -13.09 18.84
CA SER A 160 6.37 -13.43 20.24
C SER A 160 5.17 -13.04 21.12
N VAL A 161 4.65 -11.83 20.95
CA VAL A 161 3.47 -11.35 21.68
C VAL A 161 2.24 -12.21 21.37
N LEU A 162 1.99 -12.50 20.10
CA LEU A 162 0.85 -13.33 19.70
C LEU A 162 0.99 -14.78 20.22
N ARG A 163 2.22 -15.32 20.26
CA ARG A 163 2.49 -16.66 20.77
C ARG A 163 2.21 -16.74 22.27
N ILE A 164 2.68 -15.77 23.06
CA ILE A 164 2.40 -15.68 24.50
C ILE A 164 0.89 -15.56 24.74
N MET A 165 0.24 -14.63 24.04
CA MET A 165 -1.21 -14.42 24.15
C MET A 165 -1.96 -15.73 23.89
N ARG A 166 -1.63 -16.45 22.81
CA ARG A 166 -2.25 -17.75 22.49
C ARG A 166 -1.98 -18.79 23.57
N LEU A 167 -0.74 -18.90 24.07
CA LEU A 167 -0.41 -19.86 25.12
C LEU A 167 -1.21 -19.62 26.40
N ILE A 168 -1.37 -18.35 26.81
CA ILE A 168 -2.16 -18.00 27.98
C ILE A 168 -3.64 -18.29 27.76
N LEU A 169 -4.19 -17.90 26.61
CA LEU A 169 -5.60 -18.14 26.29
C LEU A 169 -5.92 -19.64 26.23
N VAL A 170 -5.04 -20.46 25.64
CA VAL A 170 -5.22 -21.93 25.60
C VAL A 170 -5.16 -22.50 27.02
N LYS A 171 -4.17 -22.13 27.83
CA LYS A 171 -4.06 -22.61 29.22
C LYS A 171 -5.25 -22.20 30.09
N GLY A 172 -5.74 -20.98 29.93
CA GLY A 172 -6.87 -20.46 30.71
C GLY A 172 -8.24 -20.98 30.27
N THR A 173 -8.34 -21.61 29.09
CA THR A 173 -9.60 -22.18 28.58
C THR A 173 -9.76 -23.67 28.88
N GLY A 174 -8.76 -24.31 29.51
CA GLY A 174 -8.86 -25.68 30.01
C GLY A 174 -9.02 -26.76 28.94
N VAL A 175 -8.54 -26.51 27.72
CA VAL A 175 -8.50 -27.50 26.62
C VAL A 175 -7.21 -28.33 26.70
#